data_AF-A0A832TP06-F1
#
_entry.id   AF-A0A832TP06-F1
#
_cell.length_a   1.000
_cell.length_b   1.000
_cell.length_c   1.000
_cell.angle_alpha   90.00
_cell.angle_beta   90.00
_cell.angle_gamma   90.00
#
_symmetry.space_group_name_H-M   'P 1'
#
loop_
_entity.id
_entity.type
_entity.pdbx_description
1 polymer ?
#
loop_
_entity_poly.entity_id
_entity_poly.type
_entity_poly.pdbx_seq_one_letter_code
_entity_poly.pdbx_strand_id
1 'polypeptide(L)' 'MNVRVIYPDANGVVNIILNDTPCGILKQSEEKFKLIYNLNDDDDFVVIISIKNSGPVRINLVSYFPDEAKKRRREDV' A
#
# COMPACT_ATOMS: atom_id res chain seq x y z
N MET A 1 -9.80 18.69 -16.71
CA MET A 1 -10.12 17.32 -17.15
C MET A 1 -10.44 16.51 -15.89
N ASN A 2 -11.60 15.85 -15.80
CA ASN A 2 -11.87 14.94 -14.70
C ASN A 2 -11.15 13.62 -14.98
N VAL A 3 -10.04 13.37 -14.28
CA VAL A 3 -9.39 12.06 -14.28
C VAL A 3 -10.29 11.14 -13.47
N ARG A 4 -10.87 10.12 -14.11
CA ARG A 4 -11.54 9.03 -13.37
C ARG A 4 -10.46 8.24 -12.64
N VAL A 5 -10.43 8.32 -11.32
CA VAL A 5 -9.60 7.46 -10.48
C VAL A 5 -10.15 6.03 -10.62
N ILE A 6 -9.36 5.14 -11.22
CA ILE A 6 -9.70 3.71 -11.34
C ILE A 6 -9.04 3.01 -10.15
N TYR A 7 -9.85 2.51 -9.25
CA TYR A 7 -9.37 1.69 -8.13
C TYR A 7 -9.12 0.27 -8.61
N PRO A 8 -8.00 -0.35 -8.20
CA PRO A 8 -7.70 -1.73 -8.56
C PRO A 8 -8.71 -2.69 -7.92
N ASP A 9 -9.17 -3.66 -8.70
CA ASP A 9 -9.86 -4.83 -8.17
C ASP A 9 -8.85 -5.77 -7.48
N ALA A 10 -9.34 -6.89 -6.92
CA ALA A 10 -8.49 -7.83 -6.19
C ALA A 10 -7.29 -8.34 -7.01
N ASN A 11 -7.46 -8.58 -8.32
CA ASN A 11 -6.37 -9.02 -9.19
C ASN A 11 -5.36 -7.89 -9.43
N GLY A 12 -5.85 -6.66 -9.63
CA GLY A 12 -5.02 -5.47 -9.73
C GLY A 12 -4.17 -5.25 -8.47
N VAL A 13 -4.75 -5.44 -7.28
CA VAL A 13 -4.01 -5.32 -6.01
C VAL A 13 -2.91 -6.37 -5.90
N VAL A 14 -3.20 -7.63 -6.23
CA VAL A 14 -2.18 -8.69 -6.23
C VAL A 14 -1.07 -8.35 -7.23
N ASN A 15 -1.42 -7.86 -8.41
CA ASN A 15 -0.45 -7.49 -9.43
C ASN A 15 0.46 -6.34 -8.98
N ILE A 16 -0.07 -5.31 -8.32
CA ILE A 16 0.72 -4.20 -7.75
C ILE A 16 1.68 -4.74 -6.69
N ILE A 17 1.21 -5.57 -5.75
CA ILE A 17 2.05 -6.11 -4.67
C ILE A 17 3.21 -6.95 -5.21
N LEU A 18 2.98 -7.71 -6.29
CA LEU A 18 3.98 -8.62 -6.85
C LEU A 18 4.99 -7.93 -7.79
N ASN A 19 4.58 -6.88 -8.50
CA ASN A 19 5.40 -6.30 -9.58
C ASN A 19 5.91 -4.89 -9.28
N ASP A 20 5.25 -4.15 -8.39
CA ASP A 20 5.62 -2.76 -8.12
C ASP A 20 6.48 -2.65 -6.85
N THR A 21 7.41 -1.70 -6.86
CA THR A 21 8.17 -1.35 -5.66
C THR A 21 7.39 -0.34 -4.84
N PRO A 22 7.10 -0.61 -3.55
CA PRO A 22 6.45 0.38 -2.70
C PRO A 22 7.36 1.60 -2.50
N CYS A 23 6.78 2.80 -2.57
CA CYS A 23 7.50 4.04 -2.27
C CYS A 23 7.76 4.24 -0.78
N GLY A 24 7.08 3.47 0.08
CA GLY A 24 7.32 3.47 1.52
C GLY A 24 6.91 2.15 2.17
N ILE A 25 7.72 1.70 3.12
CA ILE A 25 7.42 0.54 3.97
C ILE A 25 7.50 1.00 5.41
N LEU A 26 6.38 0.91 6.13
CA LEU A 26 6.30 1.27 7.55
C LEU A 26 5.96 0.02 8.36
N LYS A 27 6.88 -0.37 9.25
CA LYS A 27 6.62 -1.43 10.23
C LYS A 27 5.57 -0.95 11.23
N GLN A 28 4.45 -1.67 11.34
CA GLN A 28 3.38 -1.38 12.31
C GLN A 28 3.53 -2.25 13.57
N SER A 29 3.98 -3.49 13.39
CA SER A 29 4.39 -4.41 14.45
C SER A 29 5.40 -5.43 13.89
N GLU A 30 5.85 -6.41 14.67
CA GLU A 30 6.74 -7.47 14.20
C GLU A 30 6.20 -8.21 12.96
N GLU A 31 4.88 -8.37 12.91
CA GLU A 31 4.16 -9.19 11.95
C GLU A 31 3.21 -8.37 11.05
N LYS A 32 3.35 -7.03 11.02
CA LYS A 32 2.45 -6.16 10.27
C LYS A 32 3.18 -4.99 9.64
N PHE A 33 2.96 -4.80 8.34
CA PHE A 33 3.63 -3.79 7.53
C PHE A 33 2.60 -2.99 6.75
N LYS A 34 2.81 -1.67 6.67
CA LYS A 34 2.11 -0.77 5.76
C LYS A 34 3.02 -0.50 4.56
N LEU A 35 2.61 -0.98 3.41
CA LEU A 35 3.22 -0.66 2.11
C LEU A 35 2.45 0.50 1.49
N ILE A 36 3.18 1.43 0.90
CA ILE A 36 2.63 2.62 0.27
C ILE A 36 3.07 2.61 -1.19
N TYR A 37 2.12 2.81 -2.09
CA TYR A 37 2.33 2.93 -3.53
C TYR A 37 1.75 4.26 -4.01
N ASN A 38 2.30 4.84 -5.07
CA ASN A 38 1.67 5.99 -5.73
C ASN A 38 0.42 5.52 -6.49
N LEU A 39 -0.74 6.08 -6.19
CA LEU A 39 -1.94 5.85 -7.01
C LEU A 39 -2.09 6.94 -8.06
N ASN A 40 -1.98 8.20 -7.64
CA ASN A 40 -2.02 9.39 -8.49
C ASN A 40 -1.29 10.57 -7.78
N ASP A 41 -1.46 11.79 -8.29
CA ASP A 41 -0.81 12.98 -7.73
C ASP A 41 -1.35 13.40 -6.35
N ASP A 42 -2.55 12.97 -5.98
CA ASP A 42 -3.25 13.37 -4.77
C ASP A 42 -3.38 12.23 -3.74
N ASP A 43 -3.34 10.98 -4.19
CA ASP A 43 -3.61 9.78 -3.38
C ASP A 43 -2.50 8.73 -3.44
N ASP A 44 -2.37 8.05 -2.31
CA ASP A 44 -1.57 6.86 -2.11
C ASP A 44 -2.45 5.62 -2.17
N PHE A 45 -1.95 4.56 -2.79
CA PHE A 45 -2.51 3.23 -2.60
C PHE A 45 -1.81 2.56 -1.43
N VAL A 46 -2.52 2.36 -0.33
CA VAL A 46 -1.98 1.76 0.89
C VAL A 46 -2.37 0.29 0.95
N VAL A 47 -1.39 -0.56 1.20
CA VAL A 47 -1.58 -1.98 1.49
C VAL A 47 -1.07 -2.30 2.88
N ILE A 48 -1.91 -2.91 3.70
CA ILE A 48 -1.52 -3.47 4.99
C ILE A 48 -1.39 -4.98 4.84
N ILE A 49 -0.18 -5.49 5.07
CA ILE A 49 0.11 -6.93 5.07
C ILE A 49 0.40 -7.37 6.50
N SER A 50 -0.32 -8.39 6.95
CA SER A 50 -0.02 -9.11 8.20
C SER A 50 0.52 -10.50 7.90
N ILE A 51 1.69 -10.81 8.47
CA ILE A 51 2.45 -12.05 8.29
C ILE A 51 2.39 -12.84 9.59
N LYS A 52 1.84 -14.04 9.57
CA LYS A 52 1.68 -14.91 10.76
C LYS A 52 2.89 -15.81 11.04
N ASN A 53 3.69 -16.08 10.01
CA ASN A 53 4.92 -16.87 10.12
C ASN A 53 5.83 -16.44 8.97
N SER A 54 7.14 -16.36 9.20
CA SER A 54 8.15 -16.03 8.19
C SER A 54 8.89 -17.27 7.63
N GLY A 55 8.63 -18.48 8.16
CA GLY A 55 9.24 -19.73 7.72
C GLY A 55 8.26 -20.91 7.68
N PRO A 56 7.59 -21.19 6.54
CA PRO A 56 7.48 -20.36 5.34
C PRO A 56 6.63 -19.10 5.57
N VAL A 57 6.79 -18.09 4.71
CA VAL A 57 5.98 -16.86 4.79
C VAL A 57 4.49 -17.19 4.64
N ARG A 58 3.71 -16.92 5.68
CA ARG A 58 2.24 -17.10 5.70
C ARG A 58 1.59 -15.76 5.94
N ILE A 59 0.93 -15.23 4.90
CA ILE A 59 0.15 -14.00 4.99
C ILE A 59 -1.22 -14.35 5.58
N ASN A 60 -1.62 -13.64 6.63
CA ASN A 60 -2.91 -13.85 7.28
C ASN A 60 -3.97 -12.85 6.78
N LEU A 61 -3.54 -11.62 6.47
CA LEU A 61 -4.44 -10.57 6.02
C LEU A 61 -3.73 -9.61 5.08
N VAL A 62 -4.39 -9.32 3.96
CA VAL A 62 -4.08 -8.19 3.09
C VAL A 62 -5.32 -7.30 3.10
N SER A 63 -5.14 -6.04 3.48
CA SER A 63 -6.18 -5.01 3.37
C SER A 63 -5.62 -3.85 2.58
N TYR A 64 -6.43 -3.20 1.77
CA TYR A 64 -6.00 -2.07 0.95
C TYR A 64 -7.04 -0.96 0.95
N PHE A 65 -6.55 0.28 0.87
CA PHE A 65 -7.38 1.48 0.82
C PHE A 65 -6.59 2.66 0.23
N PRO A 66 -7.26 3.64 -0.39
CA PRO A 66 -6.63 4.91 -0.73
C PRO A 66 -6.42 5.77 0.52
N ASP A 67 -5.30 6.49 0.61
CA ASP A 67 -4.97 7.46 1.67
C ASP A 67 -4.46 8.74 1.00
N GLU A 68 -4.80 9.94 1.50
CA GLU A 68 -4.34 11.18 0.88
C GLU A 68 -2.80 11.29 0.93
N ALA A 69 -2.17 11.55 -0.22
CA ALA A 69 -0.72 11.67 -0.37
C ALA A 69 -0.13 12.84 0.45
N LYS A 70 -0.96 13.77 0.92
CA LYS A 70 -0.57 14.91 1.77
C LYS A 70 0.18 14.50 3.03
N LYS A 71 -0.04 13.28 3.57
CA LYS A 71 0.75 12.78 4.72
C LYS A 71 2.22 12.52 4.38
N ARG A 72 2.56 12.24 3.12
CA ARG A 72 3.95 12.16 2.62
C ARG A 72 4.53 13.54 2.30
N ARG A 73 3.69 14.45 1.78
CA ARG A 73 4.05 15.85 1.50
C ARG A 73 3.96 16.74 2.74
N ARG A 74 4.40 16.25 3.91
CA ARG A 74 4.70 17.17 5.00
C ARG A 74 5.89 17.98 4.50
N GLU A 75 5.63 19.21 4.04
CA GLU A 75 6.69 20.20 3.89
C GLU A 75 7.42 20.23 5.23
N ASP A 76 8.74 20.05 5.18
CA ASP A 76 9.60 20.35 6.32
C ASP A 76 9.32 21.80 6.72
N VAL A 77 8.50 22.01 7.77
CA VAL A 77 8.33 23.29 8.48
C VAL A 77 9.14 23.22 9.75
#